data_AF-A0A2S8IJW4-F1
#
_entry.id   AF-A0A2S8IJW4-F1
#
_cell.length_a   1.000
_cell.length_b   1.000
_cell.length_c   1.000
_cell.angle_alpha   90.00
_cell.angle_beta   90.00
_cell.angle_gamma   90.00
#
_symmetry.space_group_name_H-M   'P 1'
#
loop_
_entity.id
_entity.type
_entity.pdbx_description
1 polymer ?
#
loop_
_entity_poly.entity_id
_entity_poly.type
_entity_poly.pdbx_seq_one_letter_code
_entity_poly.pdbx_strand_id
1 'polypeptide(L)'
;MSEITAGVEVSETAAVAEATRLVQETTSLLYNHHSRRVFFFGQIHAHRLGVNLAAMFHATGLVTPFSDAEQRFEVATTHLGVPTDVVGFGLDGLHTDQVTEIRPVDPRRDLKNEFLGAYSDGFENRSETTNGSANSDVLEHFPPGFRRATTVERVIGSARACWPGQASGTPR
;
A
#
# COMPACT_ATOMS: atom_id res chain seq x y z
N MET A 1 13.27 -5.59 26.97
CA MET A 1 14.23 -6.17 26.00
C MET A 1 13.62 -5.95 24.64
N SER A 2 14.38 -5.51 23.64
CA SER A 2 13.87 -5.29 22.29
C SER A 2 13.36 -6.58 21.65
N GLU A 3 12.26 -6.48 20.91
CA GLU A 3 11.75 -7.57 20.08
C GLU A 3 12.70 -7.77 18.89
N ILE A 4 13.16 -9.01 18.67
CA ILE A 4 13.95 -9.37 17.49
C ILE A 4 13.20 -10.48 16.76
N THR A 5 12.87 -10.23 15.50
CA THR A 5 12.16 -11.18 14.63
C THR A 5 12.89 -11.22 13.29
N ALA A 6 13.25 -12.41 12.79
CA ALA A 6 13.95 -12.60 11.52
C ALA A 6 15.27 -11.81 11.36
N GLY A 7 15.95 -11.56 12.49
CA GLY A 7 17.18 -10.76 12.55
C GLY A 7 16.97 -9.24 12.43
N VAL A 8 15.72 -8.78 12.49
CA VAL A 8 15.34 -7.36 12.53
C VAL A 8 14.98 -6.99 13.96
N GLU A 9 15.63 -5.96 14.50
CA GLU A 9 15.32 -5.41 15.81
C GLU A 9 14.22 -4.35 15.71
N VAL A 10 13.18 -4.47 16.55
CA VAL A 10 12.21 -3.42 16.80
C VAL A 10 12.63 -2.69 18.07
N SER A 11 13.03 -1.43 17.94
CA SER A 11 13.53 -0.65 19.09
C SER A 11 12.40 -0.27 20.06
N GLU A 12 12.60 -0.50 21.35
CA GLU A 12 11.64 -0.18 22.43
C GLU A 12 11.66 1.30 22.83
N THR A 13 11.73 2.19 21.86
CA THR A 13 11.69 3.64 22.12
C THR A 13 10.24 4.10 22.36
N ALA A 14 10.07 5.20 23.08
CA ALA A 14 8.74 5.80 23.28
C ALA A 14 8.03 6.11 21.96
N ALA A 15 8.78 6.57 20.95
CA ALA A 15 8.24 6.84 19.62
C ALA A 15 7.71 5.57 18.92
N VAL A 16 8.44 4.45 19.01
CA VAL A 16 8.00 3.17 18.44
C VAL A 16 6.78 2.62 19.18
N ALA A 17 6.76 2.73 20.51
CA ALA A 17 5.60 2.32 21.31
C ALA A 17 4.35 3.14 20.95
N GLU A 18 4.49 4.45 20.79
CA GLU A 18 3.37 5.32 20.42
C GLU A 18 2.88 5.06 18.99
N ALA A 19 3.79 4.90 18.03
CA ALA A 19 3.43 4.53 16.66
C ALA A 19 2.73 3.17 16.60
N THR A 20 3.24 2.18 17.35
CA THR A 20 2.63 0.85 17.44
C THR A 20 1.21 0.92 18.01
N ARG A 21 1.02 1.68 19.09
CA ARG A 21 -0.30 1.90 19.70
C ARG A 21 -1.26 2.58 18.73
N LEU A 22 -0.80 3.62 18.03
CA LEU A 22 -1.62 4.32 17.03
C LEU A 22 -2.11 3.36 15.95
N VAL A 23 -1.23 2.52 15.41
CA VAL A 23 -1.60 1.52 14.40
C VAL A 23 -2.57 0.49 14.98
N GLN A 24 -2.37 0.02 16.21
CA GLN A 24 -3.29 -0.92 16.89
C GLN A 24 -4.69 -0.33 17.12
N GLU A 25 -4.79 0.97 17.40
CA GLU A 25 -6.07 1.64 17.69
C GLU A 25 -6.83 2.07 16.44
N THR A 26 -6.13 2.35 15.34
CA THR A 26 -6.72 2.92 14.12
C THR A 26 -6.92 1.91 13.00
N THR A 27 -6.32 0.72 13.11
CA THR A 27 -6.38 -0.32 12.06
C THR A 27 -6.98 -1.61 12.59
N SER A 28 -7.54 -2.42 11.68
CA SER A 28 -8.00 -3.77 12.04
C SER A 28 -6.80 -4.65 12.42
N LEU A 29 -7.05 -5.73 13.17
CA LEU A 29 -6.01 -6.71 13.49
C LEU A 29 -5.29 -7.25 12.24
N LEU A 30 -6.02 -7.42 11.14
CA LEU A 30 -5.45 -7.80 9.85
C LEU A 30 -4.45 -6.75 9.34
N TYR A 31 -4.83 -5.48 9.33
CA TYR A 31 -3.95 -4.41 8.86
C TYR A 31 -2.77 -4.19 9.78
N ASN A 32 -2.95 -4.38 11.09
CA ASN A 32 -1.86 -4.39 12.04
C ASN A 32 -0.81 -5.46 11.69
N HIS A 33 -1.25 -6.71 11.53
CA HIS A 33 -0.37 -7.82 11.15
C HIS A 33 0.26 -7.59 9.77
N HIS A 34 -0.50 -7.03 8.82
CA HIS A 34 0.03 -6.68 7.50
C HIS A 34 1.15 -5.64 7.60
N SER A 35 0.93 -4.53 8.30
CA SER A 35 1.93 -3.47 8.48
C SER A 35 3.19 -4.00 9.18
N ARG A 36 3.05 -4.91 10.16
CA ARG A 36 4.19 -5.57 10.80
C ARG A 36 4.98 -6.46 9.82
N ARG A 37 4.32 -7.30 9.02
CA ARG A 37 5.00 -8.10 7.99
C ARG A 37 5.69 -7.24 6.93
N VAL A 38 5.03 -6.17 6.49
CA VAL A 38 5.61 -5.18 5.57
C VAL A 38 6.88 -4.60 6.17
N PHE A 39 6.84 -4.16 7.44
CA PHE A 39 8.02 -3.69 8.19
C PHE A 39 9.19 -4.68 8.13
N PHE A 40 8.97 -5.92 8.56
CA PHE A 40 10.03 -6.93 8.59
C PHE A 40 10.59 -7.24 7.19
N PHE A 41 9.74 -7.45 6.18
CA PHE A 41 10.21 -7.71 4.82
C PHE A 41 10.98 -6.51 4.24
N GLY A 42 10.51 -5.29 4.46
CA GLY A 42 11.19 -4.08 4.02
C GLY A 42 12.58 -3.93 4.63
N GLN A 43 12.73 -4.21 5.93
CA GLN A 43 14.02 -4.17 6.62
C GLN A 43 14.97 -5.28 6.15
N ILE A 44 14.47 -6.51 5.95
CA ILE A 44 15.28 -7.62 5.41
C ILE A 44 15.83 -7.25 4.04
N HIS A 45 15.00 -6.71 3.14
CA HIS A 45 15.46 -6.28 1.81
C HIS A 45 16.47 -5.13 1.90
N ALA A 46 16.22 -4.13 2.75
CA ALA A 46 17.13 -3.01 2.99
C ALA A 46 18.51 -3.48 3.46
N HIS A 47 18.56 -4.42 4.41
CA HIS A 47 19.80 -5.01 4.91
C HIS A 47 20.58 -5.74 3.82
N ARG A 48 19.88 -6.54 2.99
CA ARG A 48 20.51 -7.34 1.93
C ARG A 48 21.06 -6.50 0.79
N LEU A 49 20.35 -5.43 0.45
CA LEU A 49 20.75 -4.50 -0.59
C LEU A 49 21.73 -3.44 -0.09
N GLY A 50 22.00 -3.39 1.23
CA GLY A 50 22.89 -2.40 1.84
C GLY A 50 22.38 -0.96 1.71
N VAL A 51 21.07 -0.77 1.57
CA VAL A 51 20.45 0.54 1.34
C VAL A 51 19.42 0.87 2.41
N ASN A 52 19.44 2.10 2.90
CA ASN A 52 18.32 2.64 3.65
C ASN A 52 17.31 3.23 2.65
N LEU A 53 16.40 2.39 2.19
CA LEU A 53 15.35 2.78 1.26
C LEU A 53 14.54 3.99 1.81
N ALA A 54 14.36 4.10 3.13
CA ALA A 54 13.64 5.22 3.74
C ALA A 54 14.37 6.53 3.52
N ALA A 55 15.68 6.53 3.70
CA ALA A 55 16.51 7.69 3.39
C ALA A 55 16.49 8.05 1.89
N MET A 56 16.39 7.09 0.98
CA MET A 56 16.34 7.39 -0.46
C MET A 56 15.03 8.07 -0.89
N PHE A 57 13.91 7.72 -0.25
CA PHE A 57 12.58 8.22 -0.61
C PHE A 57 11.98 9.24 0.38
N HIS A 58 12.66 9.59 1.46
CA HIS A 58 12.12 10.51 2.48
C HIS A 58 11.75 11.90 1.92
N ALA A 59 12.47 12.36 0.89
CA ALA A 59 12.27 13.66 0.26
C ALA A 59 11.34 13.61 -0.96
N THR A 60 10.98 12.42 -1.47
CA THR A 60 10.16 12.35 -2.69
C THR A 60 8.72 12.82 -2.45
N GLY A 61 8.24 12.75 -1.20
CA GLY A 61 6.96 13.37 -0.79
C GLY A 61 6.99 14.90 -0.71
N LEU A 62 8.15 15.54 -0.92
CA LEU A 62 8.28 17.00 -0.98
C LEU A 62 8.29 17.55 -2.42
N VAL A 63 8.30 16.68 -3.44
CA VAL A 63 8.38 17.06 -4.86
C VAL A 63 7.26 16.46 -5.68
N THR A 64 6.89 17.08 -6.80
CA THR A 64 5.89 16.55 -7.74
C THR A 64 6.38 15.23 -8.36
N PRO A 65 5.49 14.25 -8.61
CA PRO A 65 4.02 14.31 -8.49
C PRO A 65 3.46 14.00 -7.09
N PHE A 66 4.31 13.79 -6.08
CA PHE A 66 3.88 13.25 -4.77
C PHE A 66 3.71 14.31 -3.67
N SER A 67 4.04 15.57 -3.97
CA SER A 67 3.92 16.72 -3.05
C SER A 67 2.51 16.97 -2.55
N ASP A 68 1.50 16.54 -3.31
CA ASP A 68 0.10 16.93 -3.14
C ASP A 68 -0.73 15.84 -2.42
N ALA A 69 -0.12 14.70 -2.08
CA ALA A 69 -0.78 13.60 -1.40
C ALA A 69 -0.77 13.80 0.13
N GLU A 70 -1.95 13.72 0.77
CA GLU A 70 -2.13 13.87 2.23
C GLU A 70 -1.51 12.72 3.06
N GLN A 71 -1.17 11.58 2.44
CA GLN A 71 -0.57 10.42 3.12
C GLN A 71 0.95 10.48 2.97
N ARG A 72 1.59 11.24 3.85
CA ARG A 72 3.05 11.37 3.92
C ARG A 72 3.60 10.34 4.91
N PHE A 73 4.76 9.78 4.53
CA PHE A 73 5.58 8.79 5.24
C PHE A 73 5.11 7.34 5.16
N GLU A 74 5.66 6.61 4.18
CA GLU A 74 5.90 5.15 4.19
C GLU A 74 6.37 4.67 2.81
N VAL A 75 7.38 5.31 2.20
CA VAL A 75 7.73 4.98 0.80
C VAL A 75 8.67 3.77 0.68
N ALA A 76 9.43 3.45 1.72
CA ALA A 76 10.58 2.56 1.59
C ALA A 76 10.35 1.11 1.94
N THR A 77 9.80 0.86 3.13
CA THR A 77 9.39 -0.47 3.55
C THR A 77 8.28 -0.98 2.65
N THR A 78 7.32 -0.11 2.31
CA THR A 78 6.16 -0.42 1.47
C THR A 78 6.57 -0.87 0.06
N HIS A 79 7.63 -0.30 -0.52
CA HIS A 79 8.02 -0.58 -1.90
C HIS A 79 8.37 -2.06 -2.16
N LEU A 80 9.03 -2.72 -1.20
CA LEU A 80 9.35 -4.16 -1.33
C LEU A 80 8.54 -5.02 -0.36
N GLY A 81 8.20 -4.50 0.82
CA GLY A 81 7.44 -5.20 1.85
C GLY A 81 6.00 -5.49 1.46
N VAL A 82 5.28 -4.54 0.84
CA VAL A 82 3.88 -4.78 0.39
C VAL A 82 3.83 -5.82 -0.75
N PRO A 83 4.65 -5.73 -1.82
CA PRO A 83 4.68 -6.77 -2.83
C PRO A 83 5.11 -8.14 -2.28
N THR A 84 6.07 -8.18 -1.36
CA THR A 84 6.49 -9.43 -0.69
C THR A 84 5.32 -10.01 0.11
N ASP A 85 4.60 -9.19 0.88
CA ASP A 85 3.50 -9.68 1.71
C ASP A 85 2.25 -10.04 0.88
N VAL A 86 1.85 -9.23 -0.10
CA VAL A 86 0.58 -9.43 -0.83
C VAL A 86 0.71 -10.47 -1.95
N VAL A 87 1.76 -10.37 -2.77
CA VAL A 87 1.91 -11.19 -3.98
C VAL A 87 3.09 -12.17 -3.93
N GLY A 88 3.89 -12.15 -2.85
CA GLY A 88 5.02 -13.06 -2.67
C GLY A 88 6.28 -12.66 -3.45
N PHE A 89 6.35 -11.42 -3.94
CA PHE A 89 7.49 -10.93 -4.69
C PHE A 89 8.78 -11.02 -3.87
N GLY A 90 9.85 -11.59 -4.44
CA GLY A 90 11.17 -11.65 -3.81
C GLY A 90 11.28 -12.61 -2.62
N LEU A 91 10.26 -13.41 -2.32
CA LEU A 91 10.30 -14.43 -1.25
C LEU A 91 11.31 -15.54 -1.53
N ASP A 92 11.46 -15.93 -2.80
CA ASP A 92 12.43 -16.91 -3.29
C ASP A 92 13.89 -16.48 -3.03
N GLY A 93 14.11 -15.17 -2.96
CA GLY A 93 15.38 -14.62 -2.53
C GLY A 93 15.64 -14.79 -1.04
N LEU A 94 14.63 -14.80 -0.16
CA LEU A 94 14.78 -14.76 1.31
C LEU A 94 15.24 -16.09 1.90
N HIS A 95 15.95 -16.05 3.03
CA HIS A 95 16.29 -17.28 3.75
C HIS A 95 15.03 -17.85 4.41
N THR A 96 14.87 -19.17 4.35
CA THR A 96 13.61 -19.83 4.74
C THR A 96 13.30 -19.62 6.22
N ASP A 97 14.32 -19.56 7.08
CA ASP A 97 14.16 -19.32 8.51
C ASP A 97 13.50 -17.96 8.82
N GLN A 98 13.90 -16.90 8.12
CA GLN A 98 13.37 -15.54 8.26
C GLN A 98 11.88 -15.51 7.96
N VAL A 99 11.46 -16.21 6.91
CA VAL A 99 10.04 -16.32 6.54
C VAL A 99 9.27 -17.13 7.58
N THR A 100 9.87 -18.21 8.11
CA THR A 100 9.24 -19.04 9.14
C THR A 100 9.17 -18.40 10.52
N GLU A 101 10.01 -17.42 10.83
CA GLU A 101 9.95 -16.64 12.08
C GLU A 101 8.88 -15.55 12.06
N ILE A 102 8.61 -14.95 10.89
CA ILE A 102 7.57 -13.90 10.75
C ILE A 102 6.15 -14.51 10.80
N ARG A 103 5.96 -15.69 10.18
CA ARG A 103 4.64 -16.30 9.97
C ARG A 103 3.84 -16.62 11.26
N PRO A 104 4.43 -17.09 12.36
CA PRO A 104 3.73 -17.38 13.61
C PRO A 104 3.38 -16.11 14.39
N VAL A 105 4.20 -15.06 14.27
CA VAL A 105 4.01 -13.78 14.95
C VAL A 105 2.86 -12.98 14.32
N ASP A 106 2.71 -13.06 13.00
CA ASP A 106 1.69 -12.32 12.24
C ASP A 106 0.90 -13.25 11.28
N PRO A 107 -0.09 -14.02 11.78
CA PRO A 107 -0.77 -15.07 11.02
C PRO A 107 -1.44 -14.56 9.72
N ARG A 108 -1.30 -15.31 8.63
CA ARG A 108 -1.75 -14.92 7.27
C ARG A 108 -3.11 -15.50 6.84
N ARG A 109 -3.90 -16.04 7.78
CA ARG A 109 -5.14 -16.84 7.57
C ARG A 109 -5.72 -16.79 6.16
N ASP A 110 -6.70 -15.95 5.87
CA ASP A 110 -7.22 -15.68 4.53
C ASP A 110 -6.81 -14.29 4.04
N LEU A 111 -5.52 -13.97 4.21
CA LEU A 111 -5.00 -12.62 3.98
C LEU A 111 -5.39 -12.07 2.61
N LYS A 112 -5.40 -12.90 1.56
CA LYS A 112 -5.68 -12.42 0.19
C LYS A 112 -7.12 -11.90 0.06
N ASN A 113 -8.10 -12.68 0.50
CA ASN A 113 -9.50 -12.27 0.38
C ASN A 113 -9.84 -11.18 1.41
N GLU A 114 -9.34 -11.31 2.63
CA GLU A 114 -9.62 -10.33 3.70
C GLU A 114 -8.94 -8.98 3.41
N PHE A 115 -7.72 -8.97 2.85
CA PHE A 115 -7.04 -7.74 2.41
C PHE A 115 -7.78 -7.07 1.26
N LEU A 116 -8.16 -7.83 0.22
CA LEU A 116 -8.86 -7.27 -0.93
C LEU A 116 -10.27 -6.77 -0.58
N GLY A 117 -10.98 -7.48 0.31
CA GLY A 117 -12.26 -7.02 0.85
C GLY A 117 -12.12 -5.72 1.64
N ALA A 118 -11.16 -5.65 2.56
CA ALA A 118 -10.91 -4.43 3.33
C ALA A 118 -10.40 -3.27 2.45
N TYR A 119 -9.69 -3.56 1.36
CA TYR A 119 -9.33 -2.57 0.34
C TYR A 119 -10.57 -2.02 -0.36
N SER A 120 -11.49 -2.91 -0.78
CA SER A 120 -12.76 -2.53 -1.40
C SER A 120 -13.57 -1.61 -0.48
N ASP A 121 -13.76 -1.99 0.78
CA ASP A 121 -14.51 -1.22 1.78
C ASP A 121 -13.90 0.19 1.97
N GLY A 122 -12.56 0.28 1.97
CA GLY A 122 -11.83 1.55 2.14
C GLY A 122 -12.00 2.57 1.00
N PHE A 123 -12.51 2.13 -0.15
CA PHE A 123 -12.75 2.98 -1.32
C PHE A 123 -14.23 3.10 -1.71
N GLU A 124 -15.15 2.38 -1.06
CA GLU A 124 -16.58 2.38 -1.38
C GLU A 124 -17.16 3.80 -1.49
N ASN A 125 -16.84 4.68 -0.53
CA ASN A 125 -17.36 6.05 -0.46
C ASN A 125 -16.55 7.10 -1.24
N ARG A 126 -15.49 6.69 -1.96
CA ARG A 126 -14.59 7.58 -2.70
C ARG A 126 -14.03 6.92 -3.96
N SER A 127 -14.84 6.08 -4.59
CA SER A 127 -14.44 5.20 -5.69
C SER A 127 -13.86 5.97 -6.89
N GLU A 128 -14.27 7.22 -7.10
CA GLU A 128 -13.78 8.12 -8.15
C GLU A 128 -12.29 8.48 -8.03
N THR A 129 -11.72 8.32 -6.84
CA THR A 129 -10.28 8.53 -6.56
C THR A 129 -9.40 7.38 -7.05
N THR A 130 -10.00 6.23 -7.41
CA THR A 130 -9.26 5.02 -7.80
C THR A 130 -8.91 4.94 -9.29
N ASN A 131 -9.42 5.86 -10.11
CA ASN A 131 -9.26 5.82 -11.56
C ASN A 131 -7.78 5.78 -11.98
N GLY A 132 -7.43 4.82 -12.85
CA GLY A 132 -6.07 4.63 -13.37
C GLY A 132 -5.12 3.92 -12.40
N SER A 133 -5.62 3.34 -11.31
CA SER A 133 -4.84 2.56 -10.35
C SER A 133 -5.34 1.12 -10.24
N ALA A 134 -4.51 0.24 -9.66
CA ALA A 134 -4.90 -1.14 -9.34
C ALA A 134 -6.15 -1.21 -8.43
N ASN A 135 -6.44 -0.13 -7.67
CA ASN A 135 -7.63 -0.07 -6.81
C ASN A 135 -8.92 -0.09 -7.62
N SER A 136 -8.90 0.39 -8.88
CA SER A 136 -10.07 0.32 -9.76
C SER A 136 -10.40 -1.12 -10.19
N ASP A 137 -9.40 -2.01 -10.27
CA ASP A 137 -9.60 -3.43 -10.57
C ASP A 137 -10.18 -4.18 -9.36
N VAL A 138 -9.75 -3.81 -8.14
CA VAL A 138 -10.31 -4.38 -6.89
C VAL A 138 -11.80 -4.02 -6.75
N LEU A 139 -12.16 -2.77 -6.99
CA LEU A 139 -13.56 -2.32 -6.95
C LEU A 139 -14.42 -2.91 -8.08
N GLU A 140 -13.84 -3.28 -9.23
CA GLU A 140 -14.59 -4.00 -10.27
C GLU A 140 -14.82 -5.48 -9.91
N HIS A 141 -14.02 -6.06 -9.01
CA HIS A 141 -14.12 -7.46 -8.62
C HIS A 141 -15.09 -7.73 -7.45
N PHE A 142 -15.13 -6.86 -6.45
CA PHE A 142 -15.81 -7.15 -5.17
C PHE A 142 -17.27 -6.66 -5.10
N PRO A 143 -17.57 -5.36 -5.21
CA PRO A 143 -18.94 -4.87 -5.20
C PRO A 143 -19.74 -5.35 -6.43
N PRO A 144 -20.87 -6.04 -6.23
CA PRO A 144 -21.70 -6.51 -7.34
C PRO A 144 -22.26 -5.33 -8.13
N GLY A 145 -22.05 -5.35 -9.45
CA GLY A 145 -22.57 -4.32 -10.36
C GLY A 145 -21.75 -3.02 -10.39
N PHE A 146 -20.65 -2.92 -9.65
CA PHE A 146 -19.73 -1.80 -9.82
C PHE A 146 -19.04 -1.88 -11.18
N ARG A 147 -19.07 -0.77 -11.92
CA ARG A 147 -18.31 -0.59 -13.16
C ARG A 147 -17.42 0.61 -12.97
N ARG A 148 -16.11 0.41 -13.09
CA ARG A 148 -15.15 1.52 -13.06
C ARG A 148 -15.40 2.49 -14.21
N ALA A 149 -15.28 3.78 -13.93
CA ALA A 149 -15.27 4.81 -14.98
C ALA A 149 -13.92 4.79 -15.69
N THR A 150 -13.93 4.72 -17.01
CA THR A 150 -12.70 4.78 -17.82
C THR A 150 -12.23 6.22 -17.99
N THR A 151 -10.93 6.39 -18.22
CA THR A 151 -10.37 7.69 -18.62
C THR A 151 -11.05 8.25 -19.87
N VAL A 152 -11.39 7.40 -20.85
CA VAL A 152 -12.08 7.81 -22.08
C VAL A 152 -13.47 8.38 -21.79
N GLU A 153 -14.28 7.70 -20.97
CA GLU A 153 -15.61 8.18 -20.59
C GLU A 153 -15.55 9.50 -19.82
N ARG A 154 -14.55 9.68 -18.94
CA ARG A 154 -14.34 10.95 -18.24
C ARG A 154 -13.92 12.09 -19.18
N VAL A 155 -13.10 11.79 -20.18
CA VAL A 155 -12.71 12.77 -21.21
C VAL A 155 -13.92 13.17 -22.05
N ILE A 156 -14.73 12.21 -22.49
CA ILE A 156 -15.95 12.46 -23.27
C ILE A 156 -17.00 13.22 -22.45
N GLY A 157 -17.19 12.83 -21.18
CA GLY A 157 -18.19 13.42 -20.28
C GLY A 157 -17.78 14.76 -19.67
N SER A 158 -16.54 15.23 -19.88
CA SER A 158 -16.06 16.49 -19.34
C SER A 158 -16.66 17.68 -20.10
N ALA A 159 -17.65 18.34 -19.49
CA ALA A 159 -18.27 19.56 -20.01
C ALA A 159 -17.28 20.74 -20.21
N ARG A 160 -16.06 20.64 -19.66
CA ARG A 160 -14.98 21.65 -19.78
C ARG A 160 -13.89 21.28 -20.77
N ALA A 161 -14.03 20.18 -21.51
CA ALA A 161 -13.02 19.77 -22.49
C ALA A 161 -12.92 20.72 -23.71
N CYS A 162 -13.95 21.54 -23.95
CA CYS A 162 -13.92 22.59 -24.97
C CYS A 162 -13.63 23.95 -24.32
N TRP A 163 -12.54 24.59 -24.74
CA TRP A 163 -12.28 26.00 -24.47
C TRP A 163 -13.32 26.85 -25.23
N PRO A 164 -13.63 28.09 -24.79
CA PRO A 164 -14.59 28.94 -25.48
C PRO A 164 -14.24 29.09 -26.97
N GLY A 165 -15.14 28.68 -27.85
CA GLY A 165 -14.97 28.77 -29.30
C GLY A 165 -14.55 27.49 -30.03
N GLN A 166 -14.44 26.33 -29.37
CA GLN A 166 -14.18 25.04 -30.01
C GLN A 166 -15.41 24.12 -29.98
N ALA A 167 -15.70 23.46 -31.10
CA ALA A 167 -16.75 22.44 -31.19
C ALA A 167 -16.25 21.11 -30.59
N SER A 168 -17.11 20.44 -29.83
CA SER A 168 -16.85 19.10 -29.30
C SER A 168 -16.88 18.07 -30.43
N GLY A 169 -15.71 17.68 -30.92
CA GLY A 169 -15.57 16.49 -31.75
C GLY A 169 -15.82 15.25 -30.89
N THR A 170 -16.70 14.35 -31.33
CA THR A 170 -16.90 13.05 -30.69
C THR A 170 -15.66 12.18 -30.98
N PRO A 171 -14.93 11.67 -29.97
CA PRO A 171 -13.89 10.68 -30.21
C PRO A 171 -14.52 9.42 -30.81
N ARG A 172 -13.81 8.76 -31.74
CA ARG A 172 -14.26 7.51 -32.39
C ARG A 172 -14.30 6.34 -31.41
#